data_AF-A0A833E0V1-F1
#
_entry.id   AF-A0A833E0V1-F1
#
_cell.length_a   1.000
_cell.length_b   1.000
_cell.length_c   1.000
_cell.angle_alpha   90.00
_cell.angle_beta   90.00
_cell.angle_gamma   90.00
#
_symmetry.space_group_name_H-M   'P 1'
#
loop_
_entity.id
_entity.type
_entity.pdbx_description
1 polymer ?
#
loop_
_entity_poly.entity_id
_entity_poly.type
_entity_poly.pdbx_seq_one_letter_code
_entity_poly.pdbx_strand_id
1 'polypeptide(L)'
;MKIKILEKGEDAVRFILEGVDTAFANALRRTIIGEVPTFAIDEVEFYENDSALFDEIIAHRLAMIPLTTPYDRFELDALEL
;
A
#
# COMPACT_ATOMS: atom_id res chain seq x y z
N MET A 1 -21.12 12.76 -10.86
CA MET A 1 -20.34 11.54 -10.52
C MET A 1 -21.25 10.35 -10.38
N LYS A 2 -21.04 9.31 -11.19
CA LYS A 2 -21.73 8.02 -11.13
C LYS A 2 -20.69 6.91 -11.17
N ILE A 3 -20.84 5.91 -10.31
CA ILE A 3 -19.93 4.76 -10.23
C ILE A 3 -20.73 3.51 -10.60
N LYS A 4 -20.22 2.72 -11.55
CA LYS A 4 -20.77 1.41 -11.92
C LYS A 4 -19.73 0.34 -11.63
N ILE A 5 -19.97 -0.51 -10.64
CA ILE A 5 -19.10 -1.65 -10.33
C ILE A 5 -19.30 -2.71 -11.41
N LEU A 6 -18.21 -3.18 -12.00
CA LEU A 6 -18.20 -4.29 -12.96
C LEU A 6 -17.86 -5.61 -12.25
N GLU A 7 -16.88 -5.58 -11.35
CA GLU A 7 -16.38 -6.75 -10.64
C GLU A 7 -15.80 -6.32 -9.28
N LYS A 8 -16.03 -7.14 -8.26
CA LYS A 8 -15.47 -6.96 -6.92
C LYS A 8 -15.04 -8.33 -6.39
N GLY A 9 -13.73 -8.54 -6.30
CA GLY A 9 -13.11 -9.66 -5.60
C GLY A 9 -12.58 -9.23 -4.23
N GLU A 10 -11.82 -10.12 -3.59
CA GLU A 10 -11.16 -9.85 -2.31
C GLU A 10 -10.01 -8.84 -2.48
N ASP A 11 -9.13 -9.05 -3.47
CA ASP A 11 -7.93 -8.23 -3.68
C ASP A 11 -8.07 -7.16 -4.78
N ALA A 12 -9.18 -7.17 -5.53
CA ALA A 12 -9.33 -6.33 -6.73
C ALA A 12 -10.76 -5.85 -6.94
N VAL A 13 -10.89 -4.60 -7.42
CA VAL A 13 -12.17 -4.00 -7.80
C VAL A 13 -12.04 -3.34 -9.17
N ARG A 14 -13.02 -3.59 -10.05
CA ARG A 14 -13.13 -2.94 -11.36
C ARG A 14 -14.44 -2.19 -11.47
N PHE A 15 -14.37 -0.91 -11.79
CA PHE A 15 -15.54 -0.03 -11.91
C PHE A 15 -15.38 0.99 -13.04
N ILE A 16 -16.50 1.55 -13.48
CA ILE A 16 -16.57 2.67 -14.42
C ILE A 16 -16.96 3.92 -13.62
N LEU A 17 -16.21 5.01 -13.83
CA LEU A 17 -16.45 6.33 -13.24
C LEU A 17 -16.93 7.29 -14.34
N GLU A 18 -18.15 7.83 -14.19
CA GLU A 18 -18.78 8.73 -15.16
C GLU A 18 -19.13 10.09 -14.54
N GLY A 19 -19.17 11.13 -15.37
CA GLY A 19 -19.59 12.47 -14.95
C GLY A 19 -18.63 13.13 -13.97
N VAL A 20 -17.33 12.92 -14.18
CA VAL A 20 -16.20 13.63 -13.56
C VAL A 20 -15.24 14.05 -14.68
N ASP A 21 -14.42 15.07 -14.44
CA ASP A 21 -13.36 15.43 -15.36
C ASP A 21 -12.14 14.47 -15.24
N THR A 22 -11.24 14.56 -16.20
CA THR A 22 -10.01 13.76 -16.23
C THR A 22 -9.04 14.12 -15.11
N ALA A 23 -9.06 15.36 -14.62
CA ALA A 23 -8.18 15.82 -13.55
C ALA A 23 -8.55 15.15 -12.22
N PHE A 24 -9.86 15.06 -11.91
CA PHE A 24 -10.41 14.38 -10.76
C PHE A 24 -10.12 12.88 -10.79
N ALA A 25 -10.33 12.23 -11.94
CA ALA A 25 -10.00 10.81 -12.09
C ALA A 25 -8.50 10.53 -11.89
N ASN A 26 -7.63 11.40 -12.39
CA ASN A 26 -6.19 11.27 -12.19
C ASN A 26 -5.77 11.61 -10.75
N ALA A 27 -6.42 12.56 -10.09
CA ALA A 27 -6.20 12.86 -8.68
C ALA A 27 -6.52 11.63 -7.82
N LEU A 28 -7.70 11.01 -8.02
CA LEU A 28 -8.07 9.77 -7.34
C LEU A 28 -7.01 8.67 -7.55
N ARG A 29 -6.55 8.46 -8.79
CA ARG A 29 -5.49 7.48 -9.08
C ARG A 29 -4.18 7.79 -8.33
N ARG A 30 -3.77 9.06 -8.26
CA ARG A 30 -2.54 9.48 -7.56
C ARG A 30 -2.66 9.27 -6.05
N THR A 31 -3.77 9.68 -5.45
CA THR A 31 -4.04 9.50 -4.03
C THR A 31 -4.05 8.02 -3.65
N ILE A 32 -4.71 7.15 -4.45
CA ILE A 32 -4.70 5.69 -4.20
C ILE A 32 -3.28 5.10 -4.18
N ILE A 33 -2.39 5.57 -5.05
CA ILE A 33 -1.03 5.02 -5.18
C ILE A 33 -0.06 5.60 -4.15
N GLY A 34 -0.20 6.88 -3.80
CA GLY A 34 0.85 7.61 -3.07
C GLY A 34 0.44 8.20 -1.73
N GLU A 35 -0.85 8.28 -1.40
CA GLU A 35 -1.33 8.95 -0.19
C GLU A 35 -2.13 8.02 0.74
N VAL A 36 -2.38 6.78 0.32
CA VAL A 36 -2.94 5.76 1.21
C VAL A 36 -1.80 5.22 2.08
N PRO A 37 -1.79 5.49 3.39
CA PRO A 37 -0.71 5.04 4.25
C PRO A 37 -0.76 3.52 4.39
N THR A 38 0.41 2.89 4.39
CA THR A 38 0.58 1.45 4.52
C THR A 38 1.72 1.14 5.48
N PHE A 39 1.66 -0.02 6.12
CA PHE A 39 2.74 -0.50 6.97
C PHE A 39 3.79 -1.22 6.13
N ALA A 40 5.05 -0.89 6.37
CA ALA A 40 6.21 -1.56 5.80
C ALA A 40 7.30 -1.68 6.88
N ILE A 41 8.26 -2.58 6.64
CA ILE A 41 9.44 -2.71 7.50
C ILE A 41 10.40 -1.56 7.14
N ASP A 42 10.70 -0.71 8.12
CA ASP A 42 11.60 0.45 7.95
C ASP A 42 13.03 0.14 8.41
N GLU A 43 13.18 -0.46 9.59
CA GLU A 43 14.48 -0.82 10.17
C GLU A 43 14.62 -2.33 10.37
N VAL A 44 15.80 -2.85 10.06
CA VAL A 44 16.18 -4.26 10.27
C VAL A 44 17.52 -4.32 10.99
N GLU A 45 17.52 -4.91 12.19
CA GLU A 45 18.74 -5.14 12.96
C GLU A 45 19.24 -6.58 12.70
N PHE A 46 20.47 -6.69 12.19
CA PHE A 46 21.13 -7.97 11.94
C PHE A 46 22.07 -8.30 13.10
N TYR A 47 21.84 -9.44 13.73
CA TYR A 47 22.72 -9.96 14.79
C TYR A 47 23.86 -10.81 14.19
N GLU A 48 23.54 -11.64 13.20
CA GLU A 48 24.47 -12.49 12.46
C GLU A 48 23.85 -12.86 11.10
N ASN A 49 24.62 -12.77 10.02
CA ASN A 49 24.21 -13.25 8.69
C ASN A 49 25.38 -13.93 7.98
N ASP A 50 25.38 -15.26 8.00
CA ASP A 50 26.32 -16.10 7.25
C ASP A 50 25.77 -16.57 5.90
N SER A 51 24.64 -15.99 5.44
CA SER A 51 24.05 -16.37 4.16
C SER A 51 24.86 -15.80 2.98
N ALA A 52 24.52 -16.27 1.77
CA ALA A 52 25.15 -15.77 0.55
C ALA A 52 24.68 -14.37 0.12
N LEU A 53 23.64 -13.82 0.75
CA LEU A 53 23.08 -12.51 0.42
C LEU A 53 23.53 -11.47 1.44
N PHE A 54 23.90 -10.29 0.95
CA PHE A 54 24.23 -9.14 1.79
C PHE A 54 23.00 -8.65 2.57
N ASP A 55 23.23 -8.10 3.76
CA ASP A 55 22.20 -7.61 4.68
C ASP A 55 21.28 -6.59 4.00
N GLU A 56 21.81 -5.66 3.21
CA GLU A 56 21.03 -4.63 2.53
C GLU A 56 20.07 -5.22 1.50
N ILE A 57 20.45 -6.33 0.87
CA ILE A 57 19.58 -7.04 -0.08
C ILE A 57 18.45 -7.75 0.67
N ILE A 58 18.76 -8.35 1.82
CA ILE A 58 17.74 -9.00 2.66
C ILE A 58 16.78 -7.94 3.22
N ALA A 59 17.31 -6.86 3.79
CA ALA A 59 16.52 -5.74 4.33
C ALA A 59 15.62 -5.12 3.26
N HIS A 60 16.13 -4.81 2.07
CA HIS A 60 15.32 -4.28 0.98
C HIS A 60 14.21 -5.25 0.56
N ARG A 61 14.49 -6.56 0.54
CA ARG A 61 13.45 -7.55 0.22
C ARG A 61 12.39 -7.63 1.31
N LEU A 62 12.78 -7.54 2.57
CA LEU A 62 11.85 -7.49 3.72
C LEU A 62 10.96 -6.25 3.65
N ALA A 63 11.53 -5.08 3.36
CA ALA A 63 10.80 -3.81 3.20
C ALA A 63 9.72 -3.87 2.11
N MET A 64 9.88 -4.73 1.10
CA MET A 64 8.93 -4.90 0.00
C MET A 64 7.82 -5.94 0.28
N ILE A 65 7.82 -6.61 1.44
CA ILE A 65 6.78 -7.57 1.81
C ILE A 65 5.56 -6.81 2.34
N PRO A 66 4.37 -6.94 1.72
CA PRO A 66 3.16 -6.29 2.21
C PRO A 66 2.71 -6.91 3.53
N LEU A 67 2.52 -6.07 4.55
CA LEU A 67 2.05 -6.51 5.87
C LEU A 67 0.53 -6.42 5.95
N THR A 68 -0.13 -7.49 6.38
CA THR A 68 -1.57 -7.47 6.67
C THR A 68 -1.80 -6.86 8.04
N THR A 69 -2.60 -5.80 8.10
CA THR A 69 -2.93 -5.12 9.36
C THR A 69 -4.44 -5.13 9.61
N PRO A 70 -4.87 -5.56 10.81
CA PRO A 70 -6.27 -5.46 11.21
C PRO A 70 -6.68 -3.99 11.36
N TYR A 71 -7.72 -3.59 10.64
CA TYR A 71 -8.25 -2.21 10.61
C TYR A 71 -8.84 -1.73 11.95
N ASP A 72 -9.06 -2.64 12.89
CA ASP A 72 -9.62 -2.39 14.22
C ASP A 72 -8.54 -2.09 15.28
N ARG A 73 -7.26 -2.25 14.94
CA ARG A 73 -6.17 -2.25 15.92
C ARG A 73 -5.25 -1.04 15.85
N PHE A 74 -5.36 -0.23 14.80
CA PHE A 74 -4.53 0.95 14.59
C PHE A 74 -5.38 2.12 14.13
N GLU A 75 -5.32 3.23 14.88
CA GLU A 75 -5.89 4.49 14.43
C GLU A 75 -4.96 5.08 13.35
N LEU A 76 -5.55 5.56 12.25
CA LEU A 76 -4.79 6.22 11.18
C LEU A 76 -3.99 7.43 11.68
N ASP A 77 -4.47 8.07 12.76
CA ASP A 77 -3.81 9.21 13.41
C ASP A 77 -2.52 8.81 14.17
N ALA A 78 -2.31 7.51 14.43
CA ALA A 78 -1.07 6.99 15.03
C ALA A 78 0.05 6.78 14.00
N LEU A 79 -0.26 6.90 12.70
CA LEU A 79 0.73 6.95 11.64
C LEU A 79 1.18 8.42 11.54
N GLU A 80 2.25 8.76 12.25
CA GLU A 80 2.88 10.08 12.19
C GLU A 80 3.34 10.36 10.75
N LEU A 81 2.46 10.98 9.95
CA LEU A 81 2.76 11.57 8.64
C LEU A 81 3.18 13.03 8.79
#